data_AF-A0A2E2L4W3-F1
#
_entry.id   AF-A0A2E2L4W3-F1
#
_cell.length_a   1.000
_cell.length_b   1.000
_cell.length_c   1.000
_cell.angle_alpha   90.00
_cell.angle_beta   90.00
_cell.angle_gamma   90.00
#
_symmetry.space_group_name_H-M   'P 1'
#
loop_
_entity.id
_entity.type
_entity.pdbx_description
1 polymer ?
#
loop_
_entity_poly.entity_id
_entity_poly.type
_entity_poly.pdbx_seq_one_letter_code
_entity_poly.pdbx_strand_id
1 'polypeptide(L)'
;MVERWAPDPHLAASVLAAPRVSWSLVDLCPADRAWTVAELTRAGLGAREIAERLNCGRRLVNQVRADPLYVVASLLLERQAEHAAELAAAHRVLAGVRGELGRERRLSARLRGQVDQLLDARREAGQVPVFVRCGHPRVRYNTYRHGGYERCRQCRADWQANRRRVLREQAAHAGV
;
A
#
# COMPACT_ATOMS: atom_id res chain seq x y z
N MET A 1 36.85 19.92 -5.56
CA MET A 1 35.59 19.19 -5.33
C MET A 1 35.15 19.58 -3.93
N VAL A 2 34.14 20.44 -3.79
CA VAL A 2 33.71 20.95 -2.48
C VAL A 2 32.89 19.85 -1.80
N GLU A 3 33.31 19.45 -0.61
CA GLU A 3 32.56 18.50 0.22
C GLU A 3 31.20 19.11 0.55
N ARG A 4 30.13 18.42 0.13
CA ARG A 4 28.75 18.89 0.32
C ARG A 4 28.26 18.33 1.64
N TRP A 5 27.94 19.21 2.59
CA TRP A 5 27.29 18.81 3.82
C TRP A 5 25.98 18.05 3.53
N ALA A 6 25.77 16.96 4.27
CA ALA A 6 24.55 16.18 4.25
C ALA A 6 24.16 15.86 5.71
N PRO A 7 22.86 15.89 6.04
CA PRO A 7 22.42 15.58 7.40
C PRO A 7 22.68 14.11 7.73
N ASP A 8 23.21 13.85 8.93
CA ASP A 8 23.33 12.49 9.45
C ASP A 8 21.99 12.03 10.06
N PRO A 9 21.31 11.03 9.46
CA PRO A 9 20.01 10.56 9.95
C PRO A 9 20.09 9.85 11.30
N HIS A 10 21.29 9.48 11.77
CA HIS A 10 21.47 8.75 13.01
C HIS A 10 21.62 9.65 14.24
N LEU A 11 21.93 10.94 14.06
CA LEU A 11 22.11 11.88 15.16
C LEU A 11 20.85 12.02 15.99
N ALA A 12 19.73 12.50 15.42
CA ALA A 12 18.50 12.61 16.20
C ALA A 12 17.93 11.25 16.63
N ALA A 13 18.08 10.21 15.79
CA ALA A 13 17.64 8.87 16.13
C ALA A 13 18.32 8.34 17.40
N SER A 14 19.64 8.55 17.55
CA SER A 14 20.39 8.17 18.75
C SER A 14 19.88 8.88 20.01
N VAL A 15 19.50 10.15 19.88
CA VAL A 15 18.95 10.97 20.98
C VAL A 15 17.52 10.56 21.33
N LEU A 16 16.74 10.12 20.37
CA LEU A 16 15.40 9.58 20.62
C LEU A 16 15.45 8.21 21.29
N ALA A 17 16.41 7.36 20.90
CA ALA A 17 16.59 6.01 21.40
C ALA A 17 17.12 5.94 22.85
N ALA A 18 17.84 6.96 23.31
CA ALA A 18 18.39 7.01 24.65
C ALA A 18 17.80 8.19 25.48
N PRO A 19 17.63 8.02 26.81
CA PRO A 19 17.22 9.14 27.67
C PRO A 19 18.31 10.21 27.79
N ARG A 20 19.56 9.88 27.47
CA ARG A 20 20.71 10.79 27.51
C ARG A 20 21.83 10.24 26.64
N VAL A 21 22.36 11.04 25.72
CA VAL A 21 23.51 10.66 24.89
C VAL A 21 24.83 11.04 25.56
N SER A 22 25.96 10.53 25.07
CA SER A 22 27.30 10.82 25.61
C SER A 22 27.91 12.11 25.08
N TRP A 23 27.42 12.62 23.95
CA TRP A 23 27.91 13.81 23.27
C TRP A 23 26.99 15.02 23.51
N SER A 24 27.48 16.22 23.18
CA SER A 24 26.74 17.47 23.33
C SER A 24 26.59 18.22 22.01
N LEU A 25 25.63 19.13 21.92
CA LEU A 25 25.43 19.97 20.73
C LEU A 25 26.69 20.78 20.38
N VAL A 26 27.48 21.20 21.37
CA VAL A 26 28.71 21.97 21.14
C VAL A 26 29.75 21.20 20.31
N ASP A 27 29.69 19.87 20.33
CA ASP A 27 30.63 19.00 19.60
C ASP A 27 30.27 18.88 18.10
N LEU A 28 29.06 19.30 17.73
CA LEU A 28 28.56 19.24 16.36
C LEU A 28 28.85 20.52 15.57
N CYS A 29 28.93 20.42 14.25
CA CYS A 29 29.00 21.61 13.40
C CYS A 29 27.66 22.39 13.44
N PRO A 30 27.64 23.69 13.05
CA PRO A 30 26.42 24.49 13.07
C PRO A 30 25.23 23.87 12.32
N ALA A 31 25.49 23.25 11.16
CA ALA A 31 24.46 22.62 10.35
C ALA A 31 23.87 21.37 11.03
N ASP A 32 24.71 20.50 11.59
CA ASP A 32 24.26 19.30 12.32
C ASP A 32 23.51 19.66 13.61
N ARG A 33 23.93 20.72 14.31
CA ARG A 33 23.19 21.25 15.46
C ARG A 33 21.78 21.68 15.06
N ALA A 34 21.68 22.51 14.03
CA ALA A 34 20.41 23.02 13.53
C ALA A 34 19.49 21.88 13.09
N TRP A 35 20.03 20.94 12.32
CA TRP A 35 19.30 19.74 11.86
C TRP A 35 18.80 18.88 13.01
N THR A 36 19.68 18.54 13.95
CA THR A 36 19.33 17.68 15.10
C THR A 36 18.26 18.33 15.97
N VAL A 37 18.38 19.62 16.27
CA VAL A 37 17.37 20.34 17.07
C VAL A 37 16.04 20.44 16.32
N ALA A 38 16.05 20.61 14.99
CA ALA A 38 14.85 20.61 14.16
C ALA A 38 14.15 19.24 14.15
N GLU A 39 14.89 18.15 13.96
CA GLU A 39 14.33 16.79 14.00
C GLU A 39 13.73 16.44 15.36
N LEU A 40 14.43 16.74 16.45
CA LEU A 40 13.93 16.48 17.80
C LEU A 40 12.71 17.32 18.13
N THR A 41 12.67 18.57 17.67
CA THR A 41 11.49 19.43 17.82
C THR A 41 10.30 18.88 17.04
N ARG A 42 10.52 18.42 15.80
CA ARG A 42 9.50 17.76 14.98
C ARG A 42 9.01 16.45 15.60
N ALA A 43 9.87 15.74 16.33
CA ALA A 43 9.51 14.56 17.11
C ALA A 43 8.72 14.90 18.41
N GLY A 44 8.45 16.19 18.66
CA GLY A 44 7.61 16.65 19.76
C GLY A 44 8.37 17.04 21.03
N LEU A 45 9.70 17.01 21.04
CA LEU A 45 10.47 17.30 22.25
C LEU A 45 10.55 18.81 22.53
N GLY A 46 10.35 19.16 23.79
CA GLY A 46 10.52 20.52 24.30
C GLY A 46 11.99 20.91 24.45
N ALA A 47 12.31 22.22 24.48
CA ALA A 47 13.69 22.70 24.61
C ALA A 47 14.40 22.20 25.88
N ARG A 48 13.65 21.97 26.97
CA ARG A 48 14.19 21.40 28.22
C ARG A 48 14.56 19.92 28.03
N GLU A 49 13.68 19.13 27.41
CA GLU A 49 13.92 17.70 27.17
C GLU A 49 15.10 17.49 26.21
N ILE A 50 15.16 18.30 25.14
CA ILE A 50 16.30 18.29 24.21
C ILE A 50 17.60 18.59 24.97
N ALA A 51 17.59 19.61 25.83
CA ALA A 51 18.74 20.00 26.63
C ALA A 51 19.20 18.88 27.60
N GLU A 52 18.25 18.25 28.30
CA GLU A 52 18.51 17.11 29.19
C GLU A 52 19.12 15.93 28.44
N ARG A 53 18.56 15.56 27.28
CA ARG A 53 19.04 14.43 26.48
C ARG A 53 20.43 14.68 25.89
N LEU A 54 20.74 15.91 25.50
CA LEU A 54 21.98 16.32 24.81
C LEU A 54 23.06 16.90 25.72
N ASN A 55 22.96 16.74 27.05
CA ASN A 55 23.95 17.28 27.99
C ASN A 55 24.25 18.77 27.81
N CYS A 56 23.25 19.59 27.47
CA CYS A 56 23.46 21.01 27.21
C CYS A 56 22.46 21.89 27.95
N GLY A 57 22.73 23.19 27.98
CA GLY A 57 21.82 24.16 28.58
C GLY A 57 20.64 24.49 27.66
N ARG A 58 19.44 24.69 28.23
CA ARG A 58 18.25 25.16 27.49
C ARG A 58 18.52 26.43 26.67
N ARG A 59 19.43 27.30 27.14
CA ARG A 59 19.85 28.50 26.42
C ARG A 59 20.49 28.17 25.07
N LEU A 60 21.32 27.12 24.99
CA LEU A 60 21.96 26.71 23.75
C LEU A 60 20.93 26.21 22.74
N VAL A 61 19.96 25.39 23.18
CA VAL A 61 18.87 24.91 22.32
C VAL A 61 18.08 26.09 21.74
N ASN A 62 17.75 27.09 22.58
CA ASN A 62 17.04 28.28 22.11
C ASN A 62 17.89 29.17 21.18
N GLN A 63 19.20 29.23 21.40
CA GLN A 63 20.13 29.91 20.48
C GLN A 63 20.16 29.23 19.12
N VAL A 64 20.23 27.89 19.08
CA VAL A 64 20.14 27.13 17.83
C VAL A 64 18.80 27.37 17.14
N ARG A 65 17.69 27.40 17.88
CA ARG A 65 16.35 27.70 17.31
C ARG A 65 16.22 29.10 16.73
N ALA A 66 16.99 30.05 17.24
CA ALA A 66 17.03 31.41 16.71
C ALA A 66 17.94 31.56 15.48
N ASP A 67 18.76 30.54 15.17
CA ASP A 67 19.67 30.55 14.04
C ASP A 67 18.90 30.33 12.71
N PRO A 68 19.20 31.08 11.64
CA PRO A 68 18.59 30.86 10.31
C PRO A 68 18.74 29.42 9.79
N LEU A 69 19.83 28.72 10.12
CA LEU A 69 20.03 27.33 9.74
C LEU A 69 18.98 26.40 10.33
N TYR A 70 18.46 26.69 11.54
CA TYR A 70 17.36 25.92 12.12
C TYR A 70 16.06 26.10 11.34
N VAL A 71 15.77 27.32 10.89
CA VAL A 71 14.59 27.60 10.05
C VAL A 71 14.68 26.82 8.73
N VAL A 72 15.85 26.85 8.08
CA VAL A 72 16.10 26.08 6.85
C VAL A 72 15.95 24.58 7.11
N ALA A 73 16.55 24.05 8.18
CA ALA A 73 16.42 22.63 8.53
C ALA A 73 14.96 22.22 8.77
N SER A 74 14.19 23.05 9.47
CA SER A 74 12.78 22.79 9.78
C SER A 74 11.93 22.73 8.51
N LEU A 75 12.12 23.70 7.60
CA LEU A 75 11.45 23.73 6.29
C LEU A 75 11.81 22.52 5.42
N LEU A 76 13.08 22.10 5.41
CA LEU A 76 13.52 20.93 4.67
C LEU A 76 12.89 19.64 5.21
N LEU A 77 12.80 19.49 6.53
CA LEU A 77 12.15 18.34 7.16
C LEU A 77 10.65 18.28 6.87
N GLU A 78 9.96 19.43 6.88
CA GLU A 78 8.56 19.54 6.46
C GLU A 78 8.39 19.11 5.01
N ARG A 79 9.22 19.65 4.10
CA ARG A 79 9.17 19.29 2.68
C ARG A 79 9.48 17.82 2.42
N GLN A 80 10.42 17.24 3.16
CA GLN A 80 10.72 15.81 3.10
C GLN A 80 9.51 14.97 3.52
N ALA A 81 8.81 15.37 4.59
CA ALA A 81 7.62 14.67 5.06
C ALA A 81 6.46 14.74 4.04
N GLU A 82 6.22 15.92 3.46
CA GLU A 82 5.24 16.09 2.37
C GLU A 82 5.57 15.20 1.17
N HIS A 83 6.83 15.22 0.73
CA HIS A 83 7.26 14.44 -0.42
C HIS A 83 7.14 12.93 -0.17
N ALA A 84 7.45 12.48 1.05
CA ALA A 84 7.23 11.08 1.44
C ALA A 84 5.74 10.69 1.41
N ALA A 85 4.85 11.58 1.84
CA ALA A 85 3.41 11.37 1.80
C ALA A 85 2.88 11.33 0.35
N GLU A 86 3.34 12.25 -0.51
CA GLU A 86 3.04 12.28 -1.95
C GLU A 86 3.47 10.96 -2.62
N LEU A 87 4.69 10.50 -2.36
CA LEU A 87 5.23 9.27 -2.92
C LEU A 87 4.43 8.04 -2.45
N ALA A 88 4.07 7.98 -1.17
CA ALA A 88 3.24 6.91 -0.64
C ALA A 88 1.83 6.90 -1.28
N ALA A 89 1.23 8.08 -1.50
CA ALA A 89 -0.04 8.19 -2.20
C ALA A 89 0.06 7.72 -3.66
N ALA A 90 1.10 8.16 -4.38
CA ALA A 90 1.36 7.72 -5.76
C ALA A 90 1.55 6.20 -5.85
N HIS A 91 2.29 5.59 -4.92
CA HIS A 91 2.46 4.14 -4.87
C HIS A 91 1.14 3.38 -4.66
N ARG A 92 0.24 3.89 -3.80
CA ARG A 92 -1.08 3.28 -3.60
C ARG A 92 -1.93 3.34 -4.87
N VAL A 93 -1.94 4.48 -5.56
CA VAL A 93 -2.65 4.63 -6.85
C VAL A 93 -2.08 3.65 -7.88
N LEU A 94 -0.75 3.60 -8.01
CA LEU A 94 -0.10 2.71 -8.96
C LEU A 94 -0.39 1.22 -8.67
N ALA A 95 -0.41 0.84 -7.40
CA ALA A 95 -0.79 -0.53 -6.99
C ALA A 95 -2.24 -0.85 -7.37
N GLY A 96 -3.16 0.10 -7.16
CA GLY A 96 -4.57 -0.03 -7.58
C GLY A 96 -4.70 -0.24 -9.09
N VAL A 97 -4.09 0.65 -9.88
CA VAL A 97 -4.10 0.59 -11.35
C VAL A 97 -3.49 -0.72 -11.87
N ARG A 98 -2.37 -1.16 -11.31
CA ARG A 98 -1.76 -2.46 -11.67
C ARG A 98 -2.68 -3.64 -11.34
N GLY A 99 -3.38 -3.57 -10.20
CA GLY A 99 -4.36 -4.57 -9.81
C GLY A 99 -5.54 -4.65 -10.78
N GLU A 100 -6.10 -3.50 -11.17
CA GLU A 100 -7.16 -3.38 -12.17
C GLU A 100 -6.72 -3.89 -13.53
N LEU A 101 -5.57 -3.43 -14.03
CA LEU A 101 -5.02 -3.89 -15.30
C LEU A 101 -4.80 -5.42 -15.29
N GLY A 102 -4.35 -5.99 -14.18
CA GLY A 102 -4.21 -7.43 -14.01
C GLY A 102 -5.55 -8.17 -14.04
N ARG A 103 -6.60 -7.60 -13.45
CA ARG A 103 -7.97 -8.16 -13.51
C ARG A 103 -8.51 -8.13 -14.93
N GLU A 104 -8.40 -7.01 -15.62
CA GLU A 104 -8.90 -6.85 -16.99
C GLU A 104 -8.17 -7.75 -17.98
N ARG A 105 -6.83 -7.89 -17.86
CA ARG A 105 -6.06 -8.83 -18.68
C ARG A 105 -6.52 -10.27 -18.49
N ARG A 106 -6.76 -10.71 -17.24
CA ARG A 106 -7.27 -12.06 -16.96
C ARG A 106 -8.70 -12.26 -17.48
N LEU A 107 -9.55 -11.25 -17.33
CA LEU A 107 -10.92 -11.27 -17.86
C LEU A 107 -10.89 -11.40 -19.39
N SER A 108 -10.12 -10.56 -20.07
CA SER A 108 -9.96 -10.57 -21.52
C SER A 108 -9.43 -11.91 -22.03
N ALA A 109 -8.37 -12.44 -21.41
CA ALA A 109 -7.81 -13.74 -21.77
C ALA A 109 -8.82 -14.89 -21.59
N ARG A 110 -9.57 -14.88 -20.48
CA ARG A 110 -10.63 -15.87 -20.23
C ARG A 110 -11.75 -15.78 -21.27
N LEU A 111 -12.23 -14.58 -21.57
CA LEU A 111 -13.31 -14.37 -22.55
C LEU A 111 -12.88 -14.80 -23.95
N ARG A 112 -11.66 -14.43 -24.36
CA ARG A 112 -11.07 -14.91 -25.63
C ARG A 112 -11.04 -16.43 -25.68
N GLY A 113 -10.50 -17.08 -24.65
CA GLY A 113 -10.46 -18.55 -24.59
C GLY A 113 -11.84 -19.22 -24.56
N GLN A 114 -12.88 -18.54 -24.06
CA GLN A 114 -14.27 -19.05 -24.16
C GLN A 114 -14.82 -18.91 -25.59
N VAL A 115 -14.56 -17.78 -26.24
CA VAL A 115 -14.95 -17.57 -27.65
C VAL A 115 -14.28 -18.59 -28.55
N ASP A 116 -12.96 -18.80 -28.39
CA ASP A 116 -12.21 -19.77 -29.17
C ASP A 116 -12.80 -21.18 -29.04
N GLN A 117 -13.16 -21.61 -27.82
CA GLN A 117 -13.81 -22.91 -27.60
C GLN A 117 -15.18 -23.04 -28.29
N LEU A 118 -15.96 -21.95 -28.38
CA LEU A 118 -17.24 -21.96 -29.08
C LEU A 118 -17.03 -22.04 -30.59
N LEU A 119 -16.04 -21.30 -31.11
CA LEU A 119 -15.69 -21.33 -32.53
C LEU A 119 -15.16 -22.70 -32.93
N ASP A 120 -14.27 -23.30 -32.15
CA ASP A 120 -13.71 -24.62 -32.42
C ASP A 120 -14.80 -25.69 -32.35
N ALA A 121 -15.66 -25.68 -31.33
CA ALA A 121 -16.78 -26.61 -31.25
C ALA A 121 -17.75 -26.49 -32.44
N ARG A 122 -17.99 -25.26 -32.92
CA ARG A 122 -18.81 -25.03 -34.12
C ARG A 122 -18.12 -25.50 -35.40
N ARG A 123 -16.80 -25.32 -35.52
CA ARG A 123 -16.02 -25.80 -36.67
C ARG A 123 -16.01 -27.32 -36.74
N GLU A 124 -15.84 -27.99 -35.61
CA GLU A 124 -15.77 -29.47 -35.54
C GLU A 124 -17.13 -30.15 -35.73
N ALA A 125 -18.19 -29.63 -35.09
CA ALA A 125 -19.51 -30.28 -35.08
C ALA A 125 -20.55 -29.61 -36.00
N GLY A 126 -20.20 -28.56 -36.74
CA GLY A 126 -21.10 -27.75 -37.58
C GLY A 126 -22.03 -26.81 -36.79
N GLN A 127 -22.29 -27.13 -35.53
CA GLN A 127 -23.06 -26.35 -34.56
C GLN A 127 -22.44 -26.46 -33.17
N VAL A 128 -22.69 -25.48 -32.30
CA VAL A 128 -22.21 -25.56 -30.91
C VAL A 128 -23.06 -26.58 -30.15
N PRO A 129 -22.47 -27.67 -29.62
CA PRO A 129 -23.22 -28.63 -28.81
C PRO A 129 -23.72 -27.95 -27.53
N VAL A 130 -24.93 -28.28 -27.09
CA VAL A 130 -25.57 -27.69 -25.90
C VAL A 130 -26.03 -28.77 -24.93
N PHE A 131 -26.14 -28.42 -23.65
CA PHE A 131 -26.81 -29.26 -22.67
C PHE A 131 -28.33 -29.19 -22.88
N VAL A 132 -28.96 -30.32 -23.25
CA VAL A 132 -30.41 -30.40 -23.57
C VAL A 132 -31.29 -29.78 -22.48
N ARG A 133 -30.96 -29.97 -21.20
CA ARG A 133 -31.78 -29.51 -20.07
C ARG A 133 -31.74 -28.00 -19.83
N CYS A 134 -30.69 -27.30 -20.24
CA CYS A 134 -30.50 -25.88 -19.88
C CYS A 134 -30.06 -24.98 -21.05
N GLY A 135 -29.87 -25.53 -22.25
CA GLY A 135 -29.48 -24.76 -23.44
C GLY A 135 -28.05 -24.21 -23.42
N HIS A 136 -27.31 -24.33 -22.32
CA HIS A 136 -25.96 -23.79 -22.23
C HIS A 136 -24.96 -24.57 -23.11
N PRO A 137 -23.95 -23.90 -23.70
CA PRO A 137 -22.93 -24.55 -24.51
C PRO A 137 -22.20 -25.66 -23.76
N ARG A 138 -22.09 -26.84 -24.36
CA ARG A 138 -21.36 -28.00 -23.86
C ARG A 138 -19.91 -27.97 -24.36
N VAL A 139 -19.19 -26.92 -23.98
CA VAL A 139 -17.76 -26.73 -24.28
C VAL A 139 -16.91 -26.98 -23.04
N ARG A 140 -15.59 -27.18 -23.22
CA ARG A 140 -14.65 -27.54 -22.13
C ARG A 140 -14.76 -26.64 -20.91
N TYR A 141 -14.85 -25.32 -21.10
CA TYR A 141 -15.00 -24.36 -20.00
C TYR A 141 -16.30 -24.59 -19.20
N ASN A 142 -17.41 -24.83 -19.88
CA ASN A 142 -18.73 -24.93 -19.28
C ASN A 142 -19.12 -26.36 -18.85
N THR A 143 -18.25 -27.33 -19.10
CA THR A 143 -18.46 -28.73 -18.71
C THR A 143 -17.53 -29.12 -17.57
N TYR A 144 -18.06 -29.78 -16.54
CA TYR A 144 -17.25 -30.45 -15.51
C TYR A 144 -17.78 -31.87 -15.28
N ARG A 145 -16.91 -32.78 -14.81
CA ARG A 145 -17.30 -34.17 -14.51
C ARG A 145 -17.47 -34.37 -13.01
N HIS A 146 -18.58 -35.01 -12.62
CA HIS A 146 -18.87 -35.36 -11.23
C HIS A 146 -19.69 -36.65 -11.18
N GLY A 147 -19.17 -37.67 -10.48
CA GLY A 147 -19.83 -38.97 -10.32
C GLY A 147 -20.09 -39.68 -11.66
N GLY A 148 -19.14 -39.60 -12.61
CA GLY A 148 -19.26 -40.21 -13.94
C GLY A 148 -20.05 -39.40 -14.97
N TYR A 149 -20.80 -38.37 -14.55
CA TYR A 149 -21.62 -37.55 -15.45
C TYR A 149 -21.01 -36.20 -15.77
N GLU A 150 -21.21 -35.73 -17.00
CA GLU A 150 -20.93 -34.36 -17.39
C GLU A 150 -22.04 -33.43 -16.92
N ARG A 151 -21.63 -32.31 -16.31
CA ARG A 151 -22.52 -31.34 -15.68
C ARG A 151 -22.20 -29.94 -16.19
N CYS A 152 -23.24 -29.11 -16.27
CA CYS A 152 -23.15 -27.72 -16.70
C CYS A 152 -22.60 -26.84 -15.57
N ARG A 153 -21.45 -26.20 -15.80
CA ARG A 153 -20.78 -25.30 -14.86
C ARG A 153 -21.62 -24.06 -14.58
N GLN A 154 -22.26 -23.48 -15.60
CA GLN A 154 -23.15 -22.33 -15.46
C GLN A 154 -24.31 -22.62 -14.48
N CYS A 155 -25.05 -23.71 -14.68
CA CYS A 155 -26.15 -24.08 -13.78
C CYS A 155 -25.69 -24.30 -12.34
N ARG A 156 -24.48 -24.85 -12.14
CA ARG A 156 -23.90 -25.02 -10.80
C ARG A 156 -23.58 -23.66 -10.17
N ALA A 157 -23.04 -22.73 -10.94
CA ALA A 157 -22.75 -21.37 -10.48
C ALA A 157 -24.04 -20.62 -10.09
N ASP A 158 -25.09 -20.72 -10.92
CA ASP A 158 -26.40 -20.09 -10.66
C ASP A 158 -27.02 -20.65 -9.38
N TRP A 159 -27.00 -21.97 -9.21
CA TRP A 159 -27.47 -22.61 -7.99
C TRP A 159 -26.70 -22.16 -6.74
N GLN A 160 -25.37 -22.05 -6.83
CA GLN A 160 -24.54 -21.55 -5.73
C GLN A 160 -24.80 -20.07 -5.42
N ALA A 161 -25.02 -19.24 -6.44
CA ALA A 161 -25.37 -17.83 -6.27
C ALA A 161 -26.74 -17.69 -5.57
N ASN A 162 -27.74 -18.43 -6.03
CA ASN A 162 -29.07 -18.46 -5.40
C ASN A 162 -28.99 -18.93 -3.94
N ARG A 163 -28.26 -20.02 -3.67
CA ARG A 163 -28.08 -20.52 -2.30
C ARG A 163 -27.41 -19.49 -1.38
N ARG A 164 -26.38 -18.79 -1.87
CA ARG A 164 -25.72 -17.71 -1.10
C ARG A 164 -26.65 -16.53 -0.84
N ARG A 165 -27.51 -16.18 -1.81
CA ARG A 165 -28.53 -15.13 -1.63
C ARG A 165 -29.52 -15.51 -0.55
N VAL A 166 -30.12 -16.70 -0.63
CA VAL A 166 -31.07 -17.20 0.38
C VAL A 166 -30.46 -17.23 1.77
N LEU A 167 -29.21 -17.69 1.91
CA LEU A 167 -28.52 -17.72 3.21
C LEU A 167 -28.28 -16.30 3.78
N ARG A 168 -27.98 -15.31 2.94
CA ARG A 168 -27.84 -13.91 3.38
C ARG A 168 -29.18 -13.33 3.82
N GLU A 169 -30.25 -13.61 3.09
CA GLU A 169 -31.61 -13.17 3.43
C GLU A 169 -32.06 -13.78 4.77
N GLN A 170 -31.83 -15.08 4.97
CA GLN A 170 -32.11 -15.77 6.24
C GLN A 170 -31.30 -15.21 7.41
N ALA A 171 -30.00 -14.95 7.21
CA ALA A 171 -29.16 -14.34 8.24
C ALA A 171 -29.60 -12.91 8.60
N ALA A 172 -30.07 -12.14 7.62
CA ALA A 172 -30.63 -10.81 7.86
C ALA A 172 -31.97 -10.87 8.61
N HIS A 173 -32.79 -11.90 8.40
CA HIS A 173 -34.07 -12.07 9.09
C HIS A 173 -33.94 -12.68 10.50
N ALA A 174 -32.85 -13.39 10.79
CA ALA A 174 -32.57 -13.96 12.11
C ALA A 174 -31.81 -13.01 13.06
N GLY A 175 -31.37 -11.85 12.57
CA GLY A 175 -30.67 -10.80 13.31
C GLY A 175 -31.54 -9.59 13.67
N VAL A 176 -32.85 -9.68 13.48
CA VAL A 176 -33.90 -8.76 13.97
C VAL A 176 -34.64 -9.48 15.09
#